data_AF-A0AAJ0HBS4-F1
#
_entry.id   AF-A0AAJ0HBS4-F1
#
_cell.length_a   1.000
_cell.length_b   1.000
_cell.length_c   1.000
_cell.angle_alpha   90.00
_cell.angle_beta   90.00
_cell.angle_gamma   90.00
#
_symmetry.space_group_name_H-M   'P 1'
#
loop_
_entity.id
_entity.type
_entity.pdbx_description
1 polymer ?
#
loop_
_entity_poly.entity_id
_entity_poly.type
_entity_poly.pdbx_seq_one_letter_code
_entity_poly.pdbx_strand_id
1 'polypeptide(L)'
;MRAAHYAYVALAMLVDLALAEDVLFPHMHGLKYSEYDQAIKLGLTAHVCKDEDEWYSMTTADFAKYKAIVIPDCLCNTSLSTIQFLDDTKRVWSPAVTGNMVLIGTDPSFHAKWFDLPGAYAMMQDALSLVSMGKNGTGMYFSLSCYYQSNAAPMPIEALSEIGNFQVRGNLSHPCLNNAHLVAKSSVMTSLNDDIASNWNCSVHEVFSEYPRSGPGGFEALAIALNATGIGARSFADNTSGIPYIIARGATPLGCGNNITETEYNEECDDGAANGTPGDLCSSSCKCLHGMIAPGICRSNITSSSSSPTQSSTRFTNSRAIRPANRVFGIARQPGNEPAFRPIEWATRNPSRHATSSDSDCSTFSPLWLPLWAARNAFRLSND
;
A
#
# COMPACT_ATOMS: atom_id res chain seq x y z
N MET A 1 -33.40 -53.92 39.32
CA MET A 1 -32.47 -53.90 38.18
C MET A 1 -32.93 -52.85 37.18
N ARG A 2 -32.06 -51.84 36.98
CA ARG A 2 -31.84 -50.94 35.84
C ARG A 2 -33.03 -50.38 35.02
N ALA A 3 -33.06 -49.04 35.03
CA ALA A 3 -33.77 -48.13 34.13
C ALA A 3 -33.22 -48.14 32.68
N ALA A 4 -34.08 -47.81 31.72
CA ALA A 4 -33.85 -47.14 30.42
C ALA A 4 -35.17 -47.28 29.63
N HIS A 5 -35.78 -46.26 29.04
CA HIS A 5 -35.30 -45.61 27.82
C HIS A 5 -35.89 -44.19 27.74
N TYR A 6 -35.02 -43.19 27.73
CA TYR A 6 -35.31 -41.86 27.20
C TYR A 6 -35.02 -41.91 25.70
N ALA A 7 -36.04 -41.71 24.86
CA ALA A 7 -35.86 -41.47 23.43
C ALA A 7 -35.43 -40.01 23.24
N TYR A 8 -34.18 -39.84 22.84
CA TYR A 8 -33.59 -38.57 22.44
C TYR A 8 -34.25 -38.07 21.16
N VAL A 9 -34.86 -36.89 21.21
CA VAL A 9 -35.09 -36.06 20.01
C VAL A 9 -33.86 -35.17 19.86
N ALA A 10 -32.93 -35.56 19.01
CA ALA A 10 -31.83 -34.70 18.58
C ALA A 10 -32.33 -33.83 17.42
N LEU A 11 -32.64 -32.57 17.73
CA LEU A 11 -32.92 -31.55 16.73
C LEU A 11 -31.59 -31.15 16.08
N ALA A 12 -31.40 -31.50 14.80
CA ALA A 12 -30.26 -31.04 14.02
C ALA A 12 -30.45 -29.54 13.72
N MET A 13 -29.70 -28.69 14.42
CA MET A 13 -29.48 -27.30 14.01
C MET A 13 -28.48 -27.33 12.86
N LEU A 14 -28.96 -27.19 11.62
CA LEU A 14 -28.11 -26.77 10.51
C LEU A 14 -27.72 -25.31 10.78
N VAL A 15 -26.51 -25.12 11.30
CA VAL A 15 -25.88 -23.80 11.31
C VAL A 15 -25.48 -23.54 9.87
N ASP A 16 -26.17 -22.63 9.18
CA ASP A 16 -25.64 -21.99 7.99
C ASP A 16 -24.38 -21.25 8.44
N LEU A 17 -23.23 -21.93 8.32
CA LEU A 17 -21.94 -21.26 8.22
C LEU A 17 -22.00 -20.53 6.89
N ALA A 18 -22.53 -19.31 6.89
CA ALA A 18 -22.29 -18.37 5.82
C ALA A 18 -20.77 -18.25 5.71
N LEU A 19 -20.19 -18.95 4.73
CA LEU A 19 -18.79 -18.79 4.40
C LEU A 19 -18.64 -17.33 3.98
N ALA A 20 -17.87 -16.55 4.75
CA ALA A 20 -17.50 -15.22 4.32
C ALA A 20 -16.86 -15.34 2.94
N GLU A 21 -17.27 -14.49 2.00
CA GLU A 21 -16.64 -14.45 0.69
C GLU A 21 -15.16 -14.06 0.85
N ASP A 22 -14.35 -14.51 -0.10
CA ASP A 22 -12.90 -14.37 0.01
C ASP A 22 -12.46 -12.90 -0.13
N VAL A 23 -13.04 -12.17 -1.08
CA VAL A 23 -12.64 -10.79 -1.36
C VAL A 23 -13.82 -9.83 -1.38
N LEU A 24 -13.57 -8.60 -0.92
CA LEU A 24 -14.52 -7.51 -0.92
C LEU A 24 -14.19 -6.50 -2.02
N PHE A 25 -15.18 -6.14 -2.83
CA PHE A 25 -15.12 -5.05 -3.78
C PHE A 25 -16.09 -3.92 -3.37
N PRO A 26 -15.67 -2.65 -3.44
CA PRO A 26 -16.57 -1.52 -3.25
C PRO A 26 -17.63 -1.46 -4.36
N HIS A 27 -18.69 -0.70 -4.12
CA HIS A 27 -19.64 -0.38 -5.18
C HIS A 27 -18.99 0.60 -6.16
N MET A 28 -18.85 0.20 -7.41
CA MET A 28 -18.39 1.09 -8.48
C MET A 28 -19.40 1.12 -9.61
N HIS A 29 -20.60 1.66 -9.36
CA HIS A 29 -21.69 1.82 -10.34
C HIS A 29 -21.93 0.55 -11.19
N GLY A 30 -21.80 -0.63 -10.60
CA GLY A 30 -21.97 -1.93 -11.28
C GLY A 30 -20.83 -2.36 -12.22
N LEU A 31 -19.68 -1.67 -12.22
CA LEU A 31 -18.53 -2.03 -13.04
C LEU A 31 -17.72 -3.17 -12.40
N LYS A 32 -17.65 -4.28 -13.14
CA LYS A 32 -16.77 -5.41 -12.86
C LYS A 32 -15.52 -5.25 -13.73
N TYR A 33 -14.55 -4.49 -13.24
CA TYR A 33 -13.24 -4.39 -13.87
C TYR A 33 -12.56 -5.77 -13.91
N SER A 34 -11.50 -5.89 -14.69
CA SER A 34 -10.85 -7.17 -14.99
C SER A 34 -10.33 -7.88 -13.74
N GLU A 35 -10.11 -7.18 -12.62
CA GLU A 35 -9.76 -7.77 -11.32
C GLU A 35 -10.84 -8.71 -10.78
N TYR A 36 -12.12 -8.39 -10.95
CA TYR A 36 -13.21 -9.27 -10.50
C TYR A 36 -13.12 -10.61 -11.24
N ASP A 37 -13.00 -10.57 -12.56
CA ASP A 37 -12.86 -11.78 -13.38
C ASP A 37 -11.58 -12.55 -13.03
N GLN A 38 -10.48 -11.86 -12.71
CA GLN A 38 -9.25 -12.52 -12.26
C GLN A 38 -9.42 -13.18 -10.89
N ALA A 39 -10.13 -12.54 -9.95
CA ALA A 39 -10.41 -13.13 -8.65
C ALA A 39 -11.21 -14.43 -8.79
N ILE A 40 -12.25 -14.44 -9.64
CA ILE A 40 -13.03 -15.65 -9.92
C ILE A 40 -12.17 -16.72 -10.60
N LYS A 41 -11.28 -16.36 -11.55
CA LYS A 41 -10.35 -17.31 -12.18
C LYS A 41 -9.37 -17.95 -11.19
N LEU A 42 -8.99 -17.24 -10.13
CA LEU A 42 -8.18 -17.76 -9.03
C LEU A 42 -8.98 -18.65 -8.05
N GLY A 43 -10.29 -18.81 -8.27
CA GLY A 43 -11.18 -19.59 -7.41
C GLY A 43 -11.60 -18.85 -6.14
N LEU A 44 -11.43 -17.53 -6.09
CA LEU A 44 -11.89 -16.70 -4.97
C LEU A 44 -13.39 -16.40 -5.12
N THR A 45 -14.13 -16.43 -4.02
CA THR A 45 -15.49 -15.87 -3.96
C THR A 45 -15.43 -14.35 -3.72
N ALA A 46 -16.38 -13.59 -4.24
CA ALA A 46 -16.29 -12.12 -4.23
C ALA A 46 -17.61 -11.46 -3.83
N HIS A 47 -17.55 -10.66 -2.75
CA HIS A 47 -18.61 -9.74 -2.36
C HIS A 47 -18.43 -8.44 -3.11
N VAL A 48 -19.48 -7.99 -3.80
CA VAL A 48 -19.50 -6.65 -4.40
C VAL A 48 -20.57 -5.86 -3.66
N CYS A 49 -20.19 -4.76 -3.03
CA CYS A 49 -21.16 -3.88 -2.38
C CYS A 49 -22.23 -3.46 -3.39
N LYS A 50 -23.49 -3.62 -3.01
CA LYS A 50 -24.67 -3.35 -3.85
C LYS A 50 -24.82 -1.86 -4.17
N ASP A 51 -24.35 -1.00 -3.27
CA ASP A 51 -24.38 0.45 -3.31
C ASP A 51 -23.27 1.02 -2.39
N GLU A 52 -23.07 2.34 -2.44
CA GLU A 52 -22.14 3.02 -1.54
C GLU A 52 -22.58 2.89 -0.07
N ASP A 53 -23.89 2.99 0.20
CA ASP A 53 -24.45 2.89 1.56
C ASP A 53 -24.04 1.60 2.27
N GLU A 54 -23.95 0.48 1.55
CA GLU A 54 -23.43 -0.76 2.09
C GLU A 54 -22.00 -0.59 2.60
N TRP A 55 -21.09 -0.06 1.80
CA TRP A 55 -19.70 0.20 2.21
C TRP A 55 -19.63 1.13 3.43
N TYR A 56 -20.35 2.25 3.40
CA TYR A 56 -20.37 3.23 4.49
C TYR A 56 -20.97 2.68 5.78
N SER A 57 -21.82 1.65 5.70
CA SER A 57 -22.40 0.98 6.87
C SER A 57 -21.48 -0.08 7.50
N MET A 58 -20.44 -0.52 6.79
CA MET A 58 -19.55 -1.57 7.26
C MET A 58 -18.73 -1.09 8.47
N THR A 59 -18.59 -1.96 9.46
CA THR A 59 -17.67 -1.76 10.58
C THR A 59 -16.29 -2.33 10.26
N THR A 60 -15.27 -1.98 11.05
CA THR A 60 -13.94 -2.63 10.96
C THR A 60 -14.04 -4.15 11.05
N ALA A 61 -14.94 -4.68 11.88
CA ALA A 61 -15.16 -6.11 12.00
C ALA A 61 -15.81 -6.73 10.75
N ASP A 62 -16.58 -5.96 9.98
CA ASP A 62 -17.13 -6.42 8.70
C ASP A 62 -16.06 -6.49 7.62
N PHE A 63 -15.19 -5.47 7.54
CA PHE A 63 -14.01 -5.51 6.65
C PHE A 63 -13.07 -6.66 7.00
N ALA A 64 -12.88 -6.94 8.29
CA ALA A 64 -11.98 -8.00 8.76
C ALA A 64 -12.45 -9.44 8.44
N LYS A 65 -13.65 -9.63 7.88
CA LYS A 65 -14.17 -10.96 7.48
C LYS A 65 -13.56 -11.47 6.18
N TYR A 66 -13.05 -10.57 5.34
CA TYR A 66 -12.54 -10.91 4.01
C TYR A 66 -11.05 -11.26 4.07
N LYS A 67 -10.60 -12.14 3.17
CA LYS A 67 -9.15 -12.37 2.96
C LYS A 67 -8.50 -11.11 2.42
N ALA A 68 -9.17 -10.36 1.54
CA ALA A 68 -8.69 -9.07 1.05
C ALA A 68 -9.80 -8.09 0.67
N ILE A 69 -9.49 -6.80 0.77
CA ILE A 69 -10.23 -5.71 0.12
C ILE A 69 -9.57 -5.43 -1.23
N VAL A 70 -10.36 -5.36 -2.30
CA VAL A 70 -9.88 -5.12 -3.66
C VAL A 70 -10.44 -3.80 -4.15
N ILE A 71 -9.57 -2.82 -4.32
CA ILE A 71 -9.86 -1.56 -5.00
C ILE A 71 -9.33 -1.68 -6.43
N PRO A 72 -10.21 -2.01 -7.39
CA PRO A 72 -9.82 -2.34 -8.76
C PRO A 72 -9.42 -1.09 -9.56
N ASP A 73 -8.71 -1.30 -10.67
CA ASP A 73 -8.44 -0.23 -11.64
C ASP A 73 -9.72 0.24 -12.35
N CYS A 74 -10.02 1.53 -12.23
CA CYS A 74 -11.12 2.22 -12.89
C CYS A 74 -10.77 2.68 -14.33
N LEU A 75 -10.15 1.80 -15.13
CA LEU A 75 -9.85 2.02 -16.56
C LEU A 75 -9.13 3.35 -16.87
N CYS A 76 -8.06 3.64 -16.14
CA CYS A 76 -7.29 4.89 -16.23
C CYS A 76 -8.11 6.16 -15.94
N ASN A 77 -8.82 6.18 -14.81
CA ASN A 77 -9.50 7.39 -14.34
C ASN A 77 -8.50 8.32 -13.60
N THR A 78 -8.63 9.63 -13.85
CA THR A 78 -7.77 10.67 -13.26
C THR A 78 -8.45 11.46 -12.14
N SER A 79 -9.68 11.10 -11.78
CA SER A 79 -10.48 11.80 -10.77
C SER A 79 -10.39 11.12 -9.42
N LEU A 80 -9.88 11.84 -8.42
CA LEU A 80 -9.84 11.35 -7.03
C LEU A 80 -11.23 11.20 -6.41
N SER A 81 -12.27 11.86 -6.96
CA SER A 81 -13.66 11.70 -6.47
C SER A 81 -14.14 10.25 -6.52
N THR A 82 -13.66 9.46 -7.48
CA THR A 82 -14.02 8.05 -7.65
C THR A 82 -13.56 7.16 -6.48
N ILE A 83 -12.56 7.58 -5.72
CA ILE A 83 -12.06 6.87 -4.54
C ILE A 83 -12.31 7.65 -3.24
N GLN A 84 -13.15 8.69 -3.28
CA GLN A 84 -13.43 9.53 -2.11
C GLN A 84 -13.99 8.71 -0.94
N PHE A 85 -14.80 7.69 -1.22
CA PHE A 85 -15.34 6.80 -0.19
C PHE A 85 -14.24 6.13 0.65
N LEU A 86 -13.06 5.84 0.08
CA LEU A 86 -11.93 5.31 0.83
C LEU A 86 -11.40 6.33 1.83
N ASP A 87 -11.27 7.59 1.42
CA ASP A 87 -10.81 8.67 2.29
C ASP A 87 -11.81 8.97 3.40
N ASP A 88 -13.10 9.02 3.07
CA ASP A 88 -14.18 9.27 4.03
C ASP A 88 -14.27 8.19 5.12
N THR A 89 -13.94 6.94 4.77
CA THR A 89 -14.13 5.78 5.64
C THR A 89 -12.81 5.15 6.12
N LYS A 90 -11.64 5.76 5.86
CA LYS A 90 -10.31 5.20 6.18
C LYS A 90 -10.11 4.83 7.64
N ARG A 91 -10.73 5.55 8.57
CA ARG A 91 -10.69 5.23 10.00
C ARG A 91 -11.40 3.91 10.34
N VAL A 92 -12.26 3.41 9.47
CA VAL A 92 -13.07 2.20 9.67
C VAL A 92 -12.46 1.00 8.96
N TRP A 93 -12.11 1.12 7.68
CA TRP A 93 -11.56 -0.01 6.91
C TRP A 93 -10.05 -0.23 7.16
N SER A 94 -9.26 0.83 7.34
CA SER A 94 -7.79 0.69 7.47
C SER A 94 -7.36 -0.22 8.62
N PRO A 95 -7.97 -0.15 9.83
CA PRO A 95 -7.58 -1.03 10.93
C PRO A 95 -7.86 -2.53 10.68
N ALA A 96 -8.72 -2.88 9.72
CA ALA A 96 -8.93 -4.27 9.32
C ALA A 96 -7.78 -4.80 8.44
N VAL A 97 -7.06 -3.91 7.75
CA VAL A 97 -6.00 -4.26 6.80
C VAL A 97 -4.68 -4.52 7.51
N THR A 98 -4.56 -5.70 8.12
CA THR A 98 -3.34 -6.15 8.81
C THR A 98 -2.50 -7.14 8.00
N GLY A 99 -3.06 -7.66 6.91
CA GLY A 99 -2.42 -8.65 6.04
C GLY A 99 -1.50 -8.03 4.98
N ASN A 100 -1.21 -8.84 3.96
CA ASN A 100 -0.43 -8.42 2.80
C ASN A 100 -1.16 -7.32 2.03
N MET A 101 -0.40 -6.36 1.50
CA MET A 101 -0.95 -5.28 0.70
C MET A 101 -0.15 -5.17 -0.59
N VAL A 102 -0.81 -4.87 -1.71
CA VAL A 102 -0.17 -4.54 -2.98
C VAL A 102 -0.79 -3.26 -3.53
N LEU A 103 0.04 -2.25 -3.75
CA LEU A 103 -0.34 -0.96 -4.32
C LEU A 103 0.30 -0.83 -5.71
N ILE A 104 -0.50 -0.50 -6.72
CA ILE A 104 -0.10 -0.56 -8.13
C ILE A 104 -0.29 0.82 -8.77
N GLY A 105 0.80 1.44 -9.24
CA GLY A 105 0.84 2.73 -9.92
C GLY A 105 0.60 2.67 -11.43
N THR A 106 -0.31 1.78 -11.86
CA THR A 106 -0.73 1.61 -13.26
C THR A 106 -2.17 1.09 -13.32
N ASP A 107 -2.71 0.99 -14.53
CA ASP A 107 -4.07 0.67 -14.94
C ASP A 107 -4.21 -0.72 -15.60
N PRO A 108 -4.00 -1.83 -14.85
CA PRO A 108 -4.02 -3.16 -15.44
C PRO A 108 -5.39 -3.53 -16.04
N SER A 109 -6.51 -3.03 -15.53
CA SER A 109 -7.82 -3.30 -16.15
C SER A 109 -7.98 -2.61 -17.49
N PHE A 110 -7.46 -1.40 -17.67
CA PHE A 110 -7.43 -0.72 -18.96
C PHE A 110 -6.63 -1.53 -19.98
N HIS A 111 -5.42 -1.94 -19.61
CA HIS A 111 -4.53 -2.73 -20.48
C HIS A 111 -5.06 -4.13 -20.79
N ALA A 112 -5.69 -4.79 -19.83
CA ALA A 112 -6.38 -6.05 -20.06
C ALA A 112 -7.58 -5.88 -21.01
N LYS A 113 -8.45 -4.91 -20.75
CA LYS A 113 -9.71 -4.76 -21.48
C LYS A 113 -9.53 -4.32 -22.93
N TRP A 114 -8.62 -3.37 -23.18
CA TRP A 114 -8.51 -2.72 -24.49
C TRP A 114 -7.39 -3.27 -25.37
N PHE A 115 -6.40 -3.93 -24.76
CA PHE A 115 -5.22 -4.42 -25.46
C PHE A 115 -4.95 -5.91 -25.21
N ASP A 116 -5.73 -6.58 -24.35
CA ASP A 116 -5.61 -8.02 -24.04
C ASP A 116 -4.17 -8.41 -23.64
N LEU A 117 -3.49 -7.53 -22.88
CA LEU A 117 -2.08 -7.74 -22.55
C LEU A 117 -1.92 -8.84 -21.49
N PRO A 118 -1.14 -9.91 -21.76
CA PRO A 118 -0.89 -10.98 -20.80
C PRO A 118 -0.31 -10.48 -19.47
N GLY A 119 0.55 -9.46 -19.53
CA GLY A 119 1.13 -8.84 -18.35
C GLY A 119 0.11 -8.21 -17.41
N ALA A 120 -0.96 -7.61 -17.96
CA ALA A 120 -2.00 -7.00 -17.14
C ALA A 120 -2.77 -8.05 -16.35
N TYR A 121 -3.09 -9.18 -17.00
CA TYR A 121 -3.71 -10.33 -16.32
C TYR A 121 -2.77 -10.93 -15.26
N ALA A 122 -1.50 -11.14 -15.59
CA ALA A 122 -0.51 -11.67 -14.66
C ALA A 122 -0.35 -10.75 -13.44
N MET A 123 -0.27 -9.43 -13.65
CA MET A 123 -0.17 -8.45 -12.57
C MET A 123 -1.37 -8.50 -11.62
N MET A 124 -2.60 -8.54 -12.16
CA MET A 124 -3.80 -8.69 -11.33
C MET A 124 -3.80 -10.01 -10.57
N GLN A 125 -3.52 -11.13 -11.25
CA GLN A 125 -3.59 -12.47 -10.64
C GLN A 125 -2.56 -12.67 -9.54
N ASP A 126 -1.32 -12.29 -9.76
CA ASP A 126 -0.22 -12.43 -8.80
C ASP A 126 -0.45 -11.52 -7.58
N ALA A 127 -0.90 -10.27 -7.79
CA ALA A 127 -1.22 -9.36 -6.70
C ALA A 127 -2.44 -9.83 -5.88
N LEU A 128 -3.52 -10.28 -6.54
CA LEU A 128 -4.70 -10.85 -5.89
C LEU A 128 -4.34 -12.11 -5.07
N SER A 129 -3.47 -12.96 -5.61
CA SER A 129 -2.97 -14.15 -4.92
C SER A 129 -2.21 -13.76 -3.65
N LEU A 130 -1.31 -12.78 -3.73
CA LEU A 130 -0.52 -12.31 -2.58
C LEU A 130 -1.38 -11.72 -1.47
N VAL A 131 -2.34 -10.84 -1.80
CA VAL A 131 -3.19 -10.18 -0.79
C VAL A 131 -4.18 -11.16 -0.15
N SER A 132 -4.54 -12.23 -0.85
CA SER A 132 -5.52 -13.23 -0.40
C SER A 132 -4.90 -14.43 0.34
N MET A 133 -3.57 -14.47 0.54
CA MET A 133 -2.89 -15.58 1.25
C MET A 133 -3.34 -15.76 2.72
N GLY A 134 -3.99 -14.75 3.31
CA GLY A 134 -4.95 -14.93 4.40
C GLY A 134 -4.47 -15.55 5.72
N LYS A 135 -3.18 -15.47 6.08
CA LYS A 135 -2.73 -16.02 7.38
C LYS A 135 -2.73 -15.04 8.55
N ASN A 136 -2.63 -13.73 8.31
CA ASN A 136 -2.46 -12.70 9.36
C ASN A 136 -3.42 -11.49 9.21
N GLY A 137 -4.68 -11.76 8.82
CA GLY A 137 -5.75 -10.78 8.67
C GLY A 137 -5.95 -10.29 7.23
N THR A 138 -6.84 -9.31 7.06
CA THR A 138 -7.32 -8.86 5.75
C THR A 138 -6.21 -8.15 4.98
N GLY A 139 -5.96 -8.59 3.74
CA GLY A 139 -5.06 -7.92 2.81
C GLY A 139 -5.73 -6.81 2.01
N MET A 140 -4.96 -6.12 1.17
CA MET A 140 -5.51 -5.10 0.27
C MET A 140 -4.80 -5.09 -1.09
N TYR A 141 -5.58 -5.20 -2.16
CA TYR A 141 -5.16 -4.83 -3.51
C TYR A 141 -5.68 -3.41 -3.78
N PHE A 142 -4.81 -2.51 -4.27
CA PHE A 142 -5.23 -1.19 -4.69
C PHE A 142 -4.49 -0.76 -5.95
N SER A 143 -5.20 -0.72 -7.08
CA SER A 143 -4.71 0.00 -8.26
C SER A 143 -5.01 1.49 -8.14
N LEU A 144 -3.99 2.31 -8.36
CA LEU A 144 -4.12 3.76 -8.44
C LEU A 144 -4.65 4.22 -9.81
N SER A 145 -4.94 3.30 -10.73
CA SER A 145 -5.47 3.60 -12.05
C SER A 145 -4.59 4.64 -12.75
N CYS A 146 -5.08 5.88 -12.87
CA CYS A 146 -4.35 7.04 -13.36
C CYS A 146 -4.59 8.29 -12.49
N TYR A 147 -4.98 8.14 -11.23
CA TYR A 147 -5.46 9.23 -10.36
C TYR A 147 -4.46 10.38 -10.17
N TYR A 148 -3.17 10.06 -10.21
CA TYR A 148 -2.02 10.94 -9.99
C TYR A 148 -1.12 11.08 -11.24
N GLN A 149 -1.50 10.50 -12.39
CA GLN A 149 -0.64 10.43 -13.58
C GLN A 149 -0.22 11.81 -14.12
N SER A 150 -0.97 12.87 -13.82
CA SER A 150 -0.67 14.23 -14.27
C SER A 150 0.11 15.06 -13.23
N ASN A 151 0.35 14.52 -12.04
CA ASN A 151 0.98 15.23 -10.93
C ASN A 151 2.50 15.05 -10.97
N ALA A 152 3.23 16.09 -11.36
CA ALA A 152 4.69 16.05 -11.39
C ALA A 152 5.32 16.07 -9.98
N ALA A 153 4.69 16.78 -9.04
CA ALA A 153 5.11 16.83 -7.64
C ALA A 153 4.54 15.63 -6.87
N PRO A 154 5.28 15.09 -5.87
CA PRO A 154 4.76 14.09 -4.97
C PRO A 154 3.47 14.54 -4.29
N MET A 155 2.42 13.73 -4.41
CA MET A 155 1.12 13.91 -3.79
C MET A 155 0.86 12.81 -2.77
N PRO A 156 0.27 13.12 -1.60
CA PRO A 156 -0.15 12.11 -0.66
C PRO A 156 -1.29 11.25 -1.22
N ILE A 157 -1.30 9.96 -0.87
CA ILE A 157 -2.46 9.09 -1.05
C ILE A 157 -3.32 9.17 0.22
N GLU A 158 -4.21 10.16 0.29
CA GLU A 158 -4.98 10.49 1.50
C GLU A 158 -5.77 9.30 2.05
N ALA A 159 -6.32 8.46 1.17
CA ALA A 159 -7.01 7.22 1.54
C ALA A 159 -6.15 6.29 2.41
N LEU A 160 -4.83 6.30 2.26
CA LEU A 160 -3.90 5.42 2.99
C LEU A 160 -3.31 6.05 4.26
N SER A 161 -3.74 7.26 4.65
CA SER A 161 -3.06 8.02 5.72
C SER A 161 -3.12 7.36 7.11
N GLU A 162 -4.10 6.48 7.36
CA GLU A 162 -4.19 5.71 8.61
C GLU A 162 -3.26 4.48 8.62
N ILE A 163 -2.75 4.06 7.45
CA ILE A 163 -1.79 2.96 7.29
C ILE A 163 -0.36 3.48 7.28
N GLY A 164 -0.13 4.65 6.68
CA GLY A 164 1.17 5.30 6.67
C GLY A 164 1.24 6.47 5.71
N ASN A 165 2.44 7.06 5.61
CA ASN A 165 2.71 8.14 4.67
C ASN A 165 3.12 7.56 3.31
N PHE A 166 2.25 7.69 2.33
CA PHE A 166 2.50 7.31 0.94
C PHE A 166 2.50 8.56 0.08
N GLN A 167 3.51 8.72 -0.75
CA GLN A 167 3.56 9.75 -1.76
C GLN A 167 3.76 9.15 -3.14
N VAL A 168 2.97 9.61 -4.10
CA VAL A 168 2.97 9.16 -5.49
C VAL A 168 3.09 10.36 -6.41
N ARG A 169 3.66 10.15 -7.60
CA ARG A 169 3.70 11.16 -8.65
C ARG A 169 3.60 10.49 -10.02
N GLY A 170 3.04 11.22 -10.97
CA GLY A 170 3.08 10.92 -12.39
C GLY A 170 3.95 11.93 -13.14
N ASN A 171 3.43 12.37 -14.30
CA ASN A 171 4.11 13.20 -15.29
C ASN A 171 5.53 12.70 -15.54
N LEU A 172 5.62 11.39 -15.73
CA LEU A 172 6.84 10.69 -16.06
C LEU A 172 7.22 11.06 -17.50
N SER A 173 8.48 10.84 -17.89
CA SER A 173 8.94 11.18 -19.25
C SER A 173 7.96 10.64 -20.32
N HIS A 174 7.49 11.55 -21.18
CA HIS A 174 6.35 11.50 -22.10
C HIS A 174 5.56 10.17 -22.33
N PRO A 175 4.26 10.11 -21.95
CA PRO A 175 3.64 10.58 -20.71
C PRO A 175 3.78 9.55 -19.55
N CYS A 176 4.47 8.45 -19.79
CA CYS A 176 4.60 7.28 -18.93
C CYS A 176 5.84 6.47 -19.31
N LEU A 177 6.25 5.55 -18.45
CA LEU A 177 7.42 4.70 -18.69
C LEU A 177 6.98 3.29 -19.14
N ASN A 178 7.87 2.58 -19.83
CA ASN A 178 7.56 1.26 -20.41
C ASN A 178 8.45 0.12 -19.93
N ASN A 179 9.54 0.42 -19.24
CA ASN A 179 10.48 -0.60 -18.78
C ASN A 179 10.21 -0.89 -17.31
N ALA A 180 9.64 -2.05 -17.03
CA ALA A 180 9.45 -2.56 -15.69
C ALA A 180 10.57 -3.55 -15.33
N HIS A 181 10.86 -3.68 -14.04
CA HIS A 181 11.76 -4.70 -13.52
C HIS A 181 11.29 -5.13 -12.13
N LEU A 182 11.17 -6.44 -11.89
CA LEU A 182 10.78 -7.00 -10.61
C LEU A 182 12.00 -7.10 -9.69
N VAL A 183 11.90 -6.51 -8.51
CA VAL A 183 12.99 -6.43 -7.51
C VAL A 183 12.65 -7.13 -6.19
N ALA A 184 11.47 -7.75 -6.14
CA ALA A 184 11.05 -8.68 -5.09
C ALA A 184 10.21 -9.81 -5.69
N LYS A 185 10.00 -10.85 -4.90
CA LYS A 185 9.25 -12.05 -5.29
C LYS A 185 8.31 -12.49 -4.18
N SER A 186 7.37 -13.36 -4.51
CA SER A 186 6.62 -14.16 -3.54
C SER A 186 6.36 -15.53 -4.14
N SER A 187 6.27 -16.56 -3.29
CA SER A 187 6.00 -17.93 -3.74
C SER A 187 4.67 -18.12 -4.48
N VAL A 188 3.72 -17.19 -4.30
CA VAL A 188 2.42 -17.19 -4.98
C VAL A 188 2.38 -16.30 -6.23
N MET A 189 3.44 -15.52 -6.47
CA MET A 189 3.58 -14.67 -7.65
C MET A 189 4.41 -15.42 -8.67
N THR A 190 3.75 -16.08 -9.62
CA THR A 190 4.40 -17.02 -10.54
C THR A 190 4.23 -16.65 -12.00
N SER A 191 3.35 -15.70 -12.30
CA SER A 191 3.00 -15.33 -13.67
C SER A 191 3.71 -14.06 -14.13
N LEU A 192 3.83 -13.05 -13.26
CA LEU A 192 4.43 -11.76 -13.57
C LEU A 192 5.96 -11.87 -13.68
N ASN A 193 6.51 -11.27 -14.72
CA ASN A 193 7.96 -11.13 -14.96
C ASN A 193 8.24 -9.83 -15.72
N ASP A 194 9.53 -9.48 -15.84
CA ASP A 194 9.98 -8.23 -16.46
C ASP A 194 9.47 -8.04 -17.89
N ASP A 195 9.55 -9.10 -18.70
CA ASP A 195 9.19 -9.04 -20.13
C ASP A 195 7.71 -8.72 -20.29
N ILE A 196 6.85 -9.43 -19.56
CA ILE A 196 5.41 -9.23 -19.69
C ILE A 196 4.92 -8.01 -18.91
N ALA A 197 5.63 -7.52 -17.91
CA ALA A 197 5.32 -6.26 -17.23
C ALA A 197 5.71 -5.02 -18.04
N SER A 198 6.59 -5.19 -19.04
CA SER A 198 7.13 -4.10 -19.86
C SER A 198 6.42 -3.95 -21.20
N ASN A 199 6.71 -2.85 -21.90
CA ASN A 199 6.31 -2.59 -23.28
C ASN A 199 4.80 -2.53 -23.53
N TRP A 200 4.01 -2.07 -22.56
CA TRP A 200 2.55 -1.90 -22.73
C TRP A 200 2.19 -0.64 -23.53
N ASN A 201 3.20 0.04 -24.10
CA ASN A 201 3.15 1.42 -24.58
C ASN A 201 2.88 2.45 -23.46
N CYS A 202 2.54 2.01 -22.24
CA CYS A 202 2.43 2.82 -21.03
C CYS A 202 2.51 1.95 -19.75
N SER A 203 3.50 1.08 -19.58
CA SER A 203 3.53 0.12 -18.44
C SER A 203 3.52 0.76 -17.03
N VAL A 204 3.95 2.02 -16.90
CA VAL A 204 4.04 2.72 -15.62
C VAL A 204 3.49 4.13 -15.76
N HIS A 205 2.36 4.39 -15.11
CA HIS A 205 1.71 5.71 -15.10
C HIS A 205 2.18 6.57 -13.93
N GLU A 206 2.47 5.93 -12.80
CA GLU A 206 2.70 6.58 -11.52
C GLU A 206 3.77 5.84 -10.72
N VAL A 207 4.57 6.57 -9.95
CA VAL A 207 5.64 5.99 -9.15
C VAL A 207 5.57 6.46 -7.70
N PHE A 208 5.90 5.56 -6.78
CA PHE A 208 5.95 5.82 -5.35
C PHE A 208 7.24 6.56 -4.99
N SER A 209 7.05 7.81 -4.56
CA SER A 209 8.12 8.71 -4.11
C SER A 209 8.51 8.47 -2.65
N GLU A 210 7.56 8.11 -1.80
CA GLU A 210 7.76 7.75 -0.38
C GLU A 210 6.71 6.73 0.05
N TYR A 211 7.09 5.81 0.95
CA TYR A 211 6.20 4.83 1.56
C TYR A 211 6.83 4.25 2.83
N PRO A 212 6.02 3.71 3.78
CA PRO A 212 6.54 3.07 4.97
C PRO A 212 7.37 1.84 4.59
N ARG A 213 8.64 1.83 4.96
CA ARG A 213 9.61 0.79 4.55
C ARG A 213 10.09 -0.10 5.68
N SER A 214 9.90 0.35 6.92
CA SER A 214 10.45 -0.28 8.12
C SER A 214 9.38 -0.93 8.98
N GLY A 215 9.80 -1.89 9.79
CA GLY A 215 8.98 -2.65 10.73
C GLY A 215 8.06 -3.67 10.05
N PRO A 216 7.22 -4.35 10.86
CA PRO A 216 6.35 -5.42 10.38
C PRO A 216 5.25 -4.96 9.40
N GLY A 217 4.98 -3.65 9.35
CA GLY A 217 4.06 -3.03 8.38
C GLY A 217 4.75 -2.43 7.15
N GLY A 218 6.07 -2.55 7.06
CA GLY A 218 6.89 -2.00 5.98
C GLY A 218 6.58 -2.65 4.63
N PHE A 219 6.62 -1.82 3.59
CA PHE A 219 6.47 -2.23 2.21
C PHE A 219 7.83 -2.36 1.56
N GLU A 220 7.86 -3.25 0.56
CA GLU A 220 8.95 -3.42 -0.37
C GLU A 220 8.57 -2.98 -1.76
N ALA A 221 9.56 -2.52 -2.53
CA ALA A 221 9.36 -2.43 -3.97
C ALA A 221 9.18 -3.84 -4.52
N LEU A 222 8.06 -4.07 -5.21
CA LEU A 222 7.83 -5.31 -5.94
C LEU A 222 8.32 -5.17 -7.37
N ALA A 223 7.99 -4.05 -8.01
CA ALA A 223 8.47 -3.70 -9.34
C ALA A 223 8.80 -2.21 -9.44
N ILE A 224 9.83 -1.91 -10.24
CA ILE A 224 10.33 -0.57 -10.50
C ILE A 224 10.16 -0.18 -11.96
N ALA A 225 9.99 1.11 -12.19
CA ALA A 225 10.27 1.71 -13.48
C ALA A 225 11.80 1.73 -13.66
N LEU A 226 12.32 0.79 -14.44
CA LEU A 226 13.75 0.54 -14.58
C LEU A 226 14.46 1.76 -15.17
N ASN A 227 15.59 2.13 -14.56
CA ASN A 227 16.41 3.30 -14.88
C ASN A 227 15.69 4.66 -14.77
N ALA A 228 14.47 4.70 -14.19
CA ALA A 228 13.80 5.95 -13.90
C ALA A 228 14.57 6.74 -12.84
N THR A 229 14.69 8.05 -13.02
CA THR A 229 15.44 8.94 -12.13
C THR A 229 14.54 9.99 -11.49
N GLY A 230 15.05 10.66 -10.45
CA GLY A 230 14.34 11.69 -9.71
C GLY A 230 13.81 11.20 -8.36
N ILE A 231 12.80 11.87 -7.84
CA ILE A 231 12.25 11.58 -6.51
C ILE A 231 11.71 10.13 -6.48
N GLY A 232 12.14 9.37 -5.46
CA GLY A 232 11.80 7.96 -5.25
C GLY A 232 12.84 6.96 -5.78
N ALA A 233 13.79 7.42 -6.62
CA ALA A 233 14.78 6.54 -7.25
C ALA A 233 15.73 5.92 -6.22
N ARG A 234 16.05 4.63 -6.42
CA ARG A 234 16.92 3.84 -5.55
C ARG A 234 17.55 2.66 -6.31
N SER A 235 18.55 2.04 -5.68
CA SER A 235 19.19 0.81 -6.15
C SER A 235 18.64 -0.42 -5.42
N PHE A 236 18.78 -1.59 -6.04
CA PHE A 236 18.30 -2.88 -5.54
C PHE A 236 19.41 -3.94 -5.58
N ALA A 237 19.20 -5.06 -4.87
CA ALA A 237 20.21 -6.09 -4.64
C ALA A 237 20.73 -6.80 -5.91
N ASP A 238 19.96 -6.76 -7.00
CA ASP A 238 20.36 -7.25 -8.33
C ASP A 238 21.21 -6.26 -9.13
N ASN A 239 21.63 -5.15 -8.51
CA ASN A 239 22.36 -4.03 -9.12
C ASN A 239 21.54 -3.19 -10.13
N THR A 240 20.22 -3.35 -10.15
CA THR A 240 19.35 -2.45 -10.91
C THR A 240 19.02 -1.20 -10.12
N SER A 241 18.51 -0.18 -10.82
CA SER A 241 18.04 1.05 -10.20
C SER A 241 16.79 1.56 -10.90
N GLY A 242 15.95 2.27 -10.17
CA GLY A 242 14.72 2.82 -10.70
C GLY A 242 13.81 3.33 -9.60
N ILE A 243 12.55 3.60 -9.95
CA ILE A 243 11.55 4.10 -9.00
C ILE A 243 10.44 3.06 -8.84
N PRO A 244 10.08 2.64 -7.63
CA PRO A 244 8.99 1.70 -7.42
C PRO A 244 7.68 2.22 -8.02
N TYR A 245 6.99 1.38 -8.78
CA TYR A 245 5.62 1.64 -9.23
C TYR A 245 4.65 0.54 -8.77
N ILE A 246 5.17 -0.57 -8.25
CA ILE A 246 4.40 -1.53 -7.46
C ILE A 246 5.13 -1.72 -6.15
N ILE A 247 4.42 -1.51 -5.04
CA ILE A 247 4.94 -1.80 -3.71
C ILE A 247 4.06 -2.82 -3.00
N ALA A 248 4.68 -3.66 -2.18
CA ALA A 248 3.99 -4.75 -1.51
C ALA A 248 4.45 -4.93 -0.07
N ARG A 249 3.51 -5.16 0.84
CA ARG A 249 3.78 -5.72 2.16
C ARG A 249 3.70 -7.25 2.05
N GLY A 250 4.75 -7.94 2.51
CA GLY A 250 4.84 -9.40 2.48
C GLY A 250 5.50 -9.99 1.23
N ALA A 251 6.00 -9.17 0.31
CA ALA A 251 6.91 -9.61 -0.74
C ALA A 251 8.35 -9.71 -0.21
N THR A 252 9.13 -10.65 -0.74
CA THR A 252 10.53 -10.91 -0.36
C THR A 252 11.46 -10.20 -1.35
N PRO A 253 12.23 -9.18 -0.92
CA PRO A 253 13.25 -8.53 -1.77
C PRO A 253 14.26 -9.55 -2.31
N LEU A 254 14.86 -9.30 -3.47
CA LEU A 254 15.80 -10.25 -4.08
C LEU A 254 17.09 -10.50 -3.26
N GLY A 255 17.50 -9.55 -2.41
CA GLY A 255 18.64 -9.72 -1.49
C GLY A 255 18.34 -10.66 -0.32
N CYS A 256 17.07 -10.75 0.08
CA CYS A 256 16.66 -11.38 1.31
C CYS A 256 16.85 -12.91 1.29
N GLY A 257 17.47 -13.45 2.34
CA GLY A 257 17.71 -14.88 2.54
C GLY A 257 19.14 -15.31 2.24
N ASN A 258 20.08 -14.38 2.08
CA ASN A 258 21.48 -14.63 1.76
C ASN A 258 22.41 -14.65 3.00
N ASN A 259 21.87 -14.42 4.20
CA ASN A 259 22.58 -14.30 5.50
C ASN A 259 23.43 -13.02 5.65
N ILE A 260 23.17 -12.01 4.83
CA ILE A 260 23.76 -10.68 4.89
C ILE A 260 22.58 -9.73 5.10
N THR A 261 22.75 -8.72 5.96
CA THR A 261 21.71 -7.70 6.14
C THR A 261 22.08 -6.47 5.34
N GLU A 262 21.53 -6.34 4.14
CA GLU A 262 21.73 -5.19 3.27
C GLU A 262 20.74 -4.06 3.60
N THR A 263 21.05 -3.28 4.64
CA THR A 263 20.22 -2.12 5.02
C THR A 263 20.02 -1.10 3.91
N GLU A 264 20.92 -1.03 2.92
CA GLU A 264 20.78 -0.21 1.72
C GLU A 264 19.62 -0.66 0.81
N TYR A 265 19.28 -1.95 0.84
CA TYR A 265 18.16 -2.56 0.12
C TYR A 265 16.95 -2.83 1.01
N ASN A 266 16.84 -2.07 2.12
CA ASN A 266 15.69 -2.08 3.03
C ASN A 266 15.57 -3.32 3.93
N GLU A 267 16.61 -4.13 4.06
CA GLU A 267 16.61 -5.25 4.99
C GLU A 267 16.85 -4.79 6.43
N GLU A 268 16.10 -5.36 7.37
CA GLU A 268 16.29 -5.13 8.82
C GLU A 268 17.01 -6.31 9.50
N CYS A 269 16.90 -7.49 8.88
CA CYS A 269 17.47 -8.76 9.31
C CYS A 269 17.64 -9.68 8.11
N ASP A 270 18.50 -10.68 8.24
CA ASP A 270 18.56 -11.81 7.32
C ASP A 270 19.18 -13.03 8.01
N ASP A 271 18.32 -13.94 8.45
CA ASP A 271 18.68 -15.23 9.05
C ASP A 271 18.72 -16.36 8.00
N GLY A 272 18.81 -15.99 6.71
CA GLY A 272 18.94 -16.90 5.58
C GLY A 272 17.70 -17.76 5.36
N ALA A 273 17.89 -19.06 5.31
CA ALA A 273 16.79 -20.02 5.16
C ALA A 273 15.85 -20.07 6.38
N ALA A 274 16.24 -19.46 7.51
CA ALA A 274 15.40 -19.38 8.70
C ALA A 274 14.34 -18.26 8.61
N ASN A 275 14.50 -17.30 7.69
CA ASN A 275 13.59 -16.16 7.55
C ASN A 275 12.12 -16.58 7.48
N GLY A 276 11.31 -16.05 8.39
CA GLY A 276 9.87 -16.32 8.46
C GLY A 276 9.50 -17.72 8.96
N THR A 277 10.46 -18.52 9.43
CA THR A 277 10.16 -19.80 10.10
C THR A 277 9.59 -19.57 11.50
N PRO A 278 8.78 -20.50 12.04
CA PRO A 278 8.18 -20.33 13.36
C PRO A 278 9.22 -20.08 14.47
N GLY A 279 9.08 -18.95 15.16
CA GLY A 279 9.98 -18.54 16.25
C GLY A 279 11.14 -17.65 15.81
N ASP A 280 11.34 -17.48 14.51
CA ASP A 280 12.26 -16.49 13.97
C ASP A 280 11.73 -15.07 14.20
N LEU A 281 12.62 -14.13 14.51
CA LEU A 281 12.30 -12.71 14.66
C LEU A 281 12.37 -11.97 13.32
N CYS A 282 13.01 -12.59 12.32
CA CYS A 282 13.04 -12.13 10.96
C CYS A 282 11.84 -12.65 10.16
N SER A 283 11.15 -11.77 9.45
CA SER A 283 10.09 -12.17 8.52
C SER A 283 10.67 -12.80 7.25
N SER A 284 9.83 -13.47 6.47
CA SER A 284 10.19 -13.93 5.12
C SER A 284 10.53 -12.80 4.14
N SER A 285 10.32 -11.55 4.54
CA SER A 285 10.61 -10.33 3.78
C SER A 285 11.75 -9.52 4.43
N CYS A 286 12.57 -10.14 5.27
CA CYS A 286 13.72 -9.50 5.93
C CYS A 286 13.33 -8.27 6.78
N LYS A 287 12.16 -8.34 7.43
CA LYS A 287 11.68 -7.34 8.41
C LYS A 287 11.72 -7.89 9.81
N CYS A 288 12.09 -7.05 10.76
CA CYS A 288 12.02 -7.41 12.16
C CYS A 288 10.56 -7.33 12.65
N LEU A 289 10.01 -8.48 13.05
CA LEU A 289 8.60 -8.61 13.45
C LEU A 289 8.20 -7.70 14.62
N HIS A 290 9.14 -7.37 15.50
CA HIS A 290 8.92 -6.48 16.65
C HIS A 290 9.81 -5.24 16.62
N GLY A 291 10.29 -4.88 15.42
CA GLY A 291 11.19 -3.76 15.19
C GLY A 291 12.66 -4.11 15.35
N MET A 292 13.51 -3.31 14.70
CA MET A 292 14.95 -3.47 14.66
C MET A 292 15.62 -2.75 15.84
N ILE A 293 16.64 -3.37 16.46
CA ILE A 293 17.51 -2.73 17.46
C ILE A 293 18.74 -2.12 16.76
N ALA A 294 19.33 -2.91 15.87
CA ALA A 294 20.45 -2.56 15.00
C ALA A 294 20.36 -3.41 13.72
N PRO A 295 21.04 -3.05 12.62
CA PRO A 295 21.09 -3.87 11.41
C PRO A 295 21.39 -5.35 11.73
N GLY A 296 20.52 -6.25 11.30
CA GLY A 296 20.67 -7.69 11.54
C GLY A 296 20.20 -8.16 12.93
N ILE A 297 19.72 -7.25 13.79
CA ILE A 297 19.34 -7.56 15.17
C ILE A 297 17.90 -7.11 15.43
N CYS A 298 17.00 -8.09 15.41
CA CYS A 298 15.59 -7.89 15.72
C CYS A 298 15.29 -7.89 17.22
N ARG A 299 14.29 -7.11 17.60
CA ARG A 299 13.74 -7.13 18.95
C ARG A 299 12.90 -8.39 19.17
N SER A 300 13.04 -9.01 20.34
CA SER A 300 12.13 -10.07 20.80
C SER A 300 10.84 -9.49 21.38
N ASN A 301 9.73 -10.22 21.33
CA ASN A 301 8.44 -9.86 21.94
C ASN A 301 8.43 -9.84 23.49
N ILE A 302 9.60 -9.77 24.13
CA ILE A 302 9.69 -9.66 25.59
C ILE A 302 9.47 -8.20 25.95
N THR A 303 8.21 -7.85 26.24
CA THR A 303 7.86 -6.65 27.00
C THR A 303 8.74 -6.63 28.24
N SER A 304 9.66 -5.67 28.34
CA SER A 304 10.56 -5.54 29.48
C SER A 304 9.77 -5.08 30.72
N SER A 305 9.03 -5.99 31.34
CA SER A 305 8.56 -5.82 32.72
C SER A 305 9.69 -6.19 33.67
N SER A 306 10.79 -5.41 33.66
CA SER A 306 11.80 -5.47 34.72
C SER A 306 11.44 -4.47 35.81
N SER A 307 10.33 -4.71 36.51
CA SER A 307 10.17 -4.21 37.87
C SER A 307 10.66 -5.30 38.82
N SER A 308 11.92 -5.20 39.23
CA SER A 308 12.36 -5.77 40.50
C SER A 308 13.43 -4.88 41.13
N PRO A 309 13.35 -4.64 42.45
CA PRO A 309 14.01 -3.53 43.11
C PRO A 309 15.44 -3.90 43.46
N THR A 310 16.42 -3.20 42.90
CA THR A 310 17.78 -3.27 43.42
C THR A 310 17.84 -2.45 44.70
N GLN A 311 17.63 -3.11 45.84
CA GLN A 311 18.25 -2.69 47.08
C GLN A 311 19.77 -2.71 46.84
N SER A 312 20.40 -1.55 46.95
CA SER A 312 21.80 -1.51 47.35
C SER A 312 22.01 -0.34 48.32
N SER A 313 22.34 -0.74 49.53
CA SER A 313 22.71 0.06 50.67
C SER A 313 24.06 0.71 50.46
N THR A 314 24.13 2.04 50.58
CA THR A 314 25.32 2.70 51.15
C THR A 314 24.90 3.86 52.04
N ARG A 315 25.48 3.86 53.23
CA ARG A 315 25.18 4.69 54.39
C ARG A 315 25.51 6.17 54.15
N PHE A 316 24.74 6.97 54.88
CA PHE A 316 24.93 8.38 55.20
C PHE A 316 26.36 8.79 55.55
N THR A 317 26.80 9.93 55.03
CA THR A 317 27.44 10.97 55.85
C THR A 317 26.94 12.36 55.45
N ASN A 318 26.48 13.06 56.46
CA ASN A 318 25.86 14.38 56.44
C ASN A 318 26.97 15.44 56.55
N SER A 319 26.98 16.47 55.71
CA SER A 319 27.72 17.73 55.99
C SER A 319 27.12 18.89 55.19
N ARG A 320 26.79 19.95 55.93
CA ARG A 320 26.09 21.15 55.50
C ARG A 320 27.05 22.20 54.93
N ALA A 321 26.51 22.97 53.99
CA ALA A 321 26.75 24.39 53.69
C ALA A 321 28.10 24.82 53.09
N ILE A 322 28.04 25.59 52.00
CA ILE A 322 28.29 27.06 51.95
C ILE A 322 28.16 27.52 50.48
N ARG A 323 27.36 28.56 50.22
CA ARG A 323 27.45 29.38 48.99
C ARG A 323 28.61 30.38 49.14
N PRO A 324 29.23 30.81 48.04
CA PRO A 324 29.04 32.22 47.71
C PRO A 324 28.83 32.50 46.21
N ALA A 325 28.38 33.73 45.98
CA ALA A 325 27.88 34.33 44.75
C ALA A 325 28.96 35.13 43.97
N ASN A 326 28.48 35.78 42.90
CA ASN A 326 29.05 36.88 42.10
C ASN A 326 30.04 36.47 41.01
N ARG A 327 30.08 37.06 39.81
CA ARG A 327 29.47 38.24 39.13
C ARG A 327 29.71 37.97 37.62
N VAL A 328 29.02 38.55 36.63
CA VAL A 328 29.19 39.93 36.11
C VAL A 328 28.09 40.20 35.05
N PHE A 329 27.34 41.28 35.25
CA PHE A 329 26.86 42.33 34.32
C PHE A 329 27.17 42.19 32.79
N GLY A 330 26.38 42.64 31.82
CA GLY A 330 25.27 43.58 31.78
C GLY A 330 25.44 44.63 30.66
N ILE A 331 24.60 44.51 29.61
CA ILE A 331 23.86 45.59 28.87
C ILE A 331 24.57 46.49 27.82
N ALA A 332 24.01 46.53 26.60
CA ALA A 332 23.43 47.72 25.87
C ALA A 332 23.48 47.56 24.32
N ARG A 333 22.35 47.34 23.61
CA ARG A 333 21.43 48.28 22.87
C ARG A 333 21.87 48.76 21.46
N GLN A 334 21.22 48.19 20.42
CA GLN A 334 20.41 48.73 19.26
C GLN A 334 20.87 49.99 18.45
N PRO A 335 20.31 50.33 17.23
CA PRO A 335 19.10 49.85 16.52
C PRO A 335 19.18 49.68 14.95
N GLY A 336 18.08 49.16 14.34
CA GLY A 336 17.50 49.70 13.09
C GLY A 336 17.56 48.88 11.79
N ASN A 337 16.41 48.35 11.34
CA ASN A 337 15.76 48.59 10.02
C ASN A 337 14.82 47.44 9.59
N GLU A 338 13.52 47.74 9.51
CA GLU A 338 12.50 47.01 8.74
C GLU A 338 12.33 47.63 7.34
N PRO A 339 11.72 46.89 6.41
CA PRO A 339 10.68 47.50 5.57
C PRO A 339 9.35 46.75 5.60
N ALA A 340 8.28 47.54 5.61
CA ALA A 340 6.87 47.16 5.59
C ALA A 340 6.41 46.65 4.21
N PHE A 341 5.53 45.64 4.21
CA PHE A 341 4.69 45.28 3.06
C PHE A 341 3.21 45.59 3.35
N ARG A 342 2.56 46.26 2.39
CA ARG A 342 1.15 46.68 2.41
C ARG A 342 0.22 45.51 2.07
N PRO A 343 -1.02 45.45 2.61
CA PRO A 343 -2.06 44.61 2.08
C PRO A 343 -2.82 45.33 0.95
N ILE A 344 -3.14 44.60 -0.13
CA ILE A 344 -4.09 45.03 -1.16
C ILE A 344 -5.37 44.22 -0.98
N GLU A 345 -6.44 44.88 -0.58
CA GLU A 345 -7.81 44.39 -0.72
C GLU A 345 -8.29 44.60 -2.15
N TRP A 346 -8.93 43.59 -2.75
CA TRP A 346 -9.94 43.81 -3.79
C TRP A 346 -11.16 42.97 -3.50
N ALA A 347 -12.29 43.65 -3.42
CA ALA A 347 -13.60 43.11 -3.11
C ALA A 347 -14.26 42.40 -4.30
N THR A 348 -14.96 41.31 -3.95
CA THR A 348 -16.26 40.80 -4.45
C THR A 348 -16.52 40.64 -5.96
N ARG A 349 -16.81 39.40 -6.35
CA ARG A 349 -18.00 39.03 -7.15
C ARG A 349 -18.38 37.57 -6.93
N ASN A 350 -19.54 37.39 -6.30
CA ASN A 350 -20.32 36.14 -6.29
C ASN A 350 -20.89 35.92 -7.71
N PRO A 351 -20.96 34.66 -8.17
CA PRO A 351 -22.27 34.20 -8.57
C PRO A 351 -22.57 32.80 -8.04
N SER A 352 -23.69 32.73 -7.31
CA SER A 352 -24.43 31.52 -7.02
C SER A 352 -24.72 30.75 -8.31
N ARG A 353 -24.24 29.52 -8.41
CA ARG A 353 -24.86 28.47 -9.23
C ARG A 353 -24.79 27.16 -8.45
N HIS A 354 -25.96 26.56 -8.22
CA HIS A 354 -26.09 25.15 -7.93
C HIS A 354 -25.35 24.36 -9.02
N ALA A 355 -24.24 23.75 -8.65
CA ALA A 355 -23.67 22.63 -9.39
C ALA A 355 -24.39 21.38 -8.88
N THR A 356 -25.30 20.85 -9.69
CA THR A 356 -25.65 19.43 -9.64
C THR A 356 -24.37 18.63 -9.87
N SER A 357 -24.14 17.60 -9.07
CA SER A 357 -23.03 16.66 -9.22
C SER A 357 -23.00 16.15 -10.66
N SER A 358 -21.89 16.40 -11.35
CA SER A 358 -21.54 15.60 -12.53
C SER A 358 -20.89 14.34 -11.97
N ASP A 359 -21.67 13.27 -11.89
CA ASP A 359 -21.20 11.95 -11.48
C ASP A 359 -20.06 11.52 -12.40
N SER A 360 -18.85 11.44 -11.84
CA SER A 360 -17.64 11.00 -12.53
C SER A 360 -17.62 9.48 -12.59
N ASP A 361 -18.48 8.93 -13.44
CA ASP A 361 -18.62 7.49 -13.64
C ASP A 361 -17.38 6.92 -14.36
N CYS A 362 -16.82 5.86 -13.80
CA CYS A 362 -15.74 5.05 -14.39
C CYS A 362 -16.09 4.43 -15.77
N SER A 363 -17.35 4.49 -16.20
CA SER A 363 -17.80 4.04 -17.52
C SER A 363 -17.67 5.09 -18.63
N THR A 364 -17.32 6.34 -18.30
CA THR A 364 -17.36 7.47 -19.25
C THR A 364 -15.98 7.98 -19.70
N PHE A 365 -15.03 7.09 -19.96
CA PHE A 365 -13.80 7.50 -20.65
C PHE A 365 -13.98 7.46 -22.17
N SER A 366 -13.75 8.60 -22.84
CA SER A 366 -13.70 8.68 -24.30
C SER A 366 -12.24 8.54 -24.76
N PRO A 367 -11.89 7.57 -25.62
CA PRO A 367 -10.50 7.27 -26.00
C PRO A 367 -9.86 8.33 -26.93
N LEU A 368 -10.46 9.52 -27.05
CA LEU A 368 -10.09 10.57 -28.01
C LEU A 368 -8.77 11.30 -27.69
N TRP A 369 -8.07 10.94 -26.60
CA TRP A 369 -6.79 11.55 -26.21
C TRP A 369 -5.56 10.67 -26.42
N LEU A 370 -5.68 9.53 -27.08
CA LEU A 370 -4.51 8.79 -27.56
C LEU A 370 -3.88 9.50 -28.77
N PRO A 371 -2.58 9.84 -28.77
CA PRO A 371 -1.91 10.21 -30.00
C PRO A 371 -2.02 9.05 -31.01
N LEU A 372 -2.39 9.38 -32.26
CA LEU A 372 -2.62 8.51 -33.44
C LEU A 372 -1.52 7.46 -33.76
N TRP A 373 -0.48 7.36 -32.94
CA TRP A 373 0.62 6.43 -33.13
C TRP A 373 0.33 5.01 -32.58
N ALA A 374 -0.48 4.87 -31.53
CA ALA A 374 -0.82 3.56 -30.94
C ALA A 374 -1.59 2.64 -31.91
N ALA A 375 -2.44 3.21 -32.77
CA ALA A 375 -3.21 2.44 -33.76
C ALA A 375 -2.36 1.90 -34.93
N ARG A 376 -1.15 2.43 -35.16
CA ARG A 376 -0.30 2.02 -36.30
C ARG A 376 0.61 0.83 -36.02
N ASN A 377 0.95 0.55 -34.76
CA ASN A 377 1.88 -0.53 -34.42
C ASN A 377 1.20 -1.86 -34.07
N ALA A 378 -0.08 -1.86 -33.67
CA ALA A 378 -0.84 -3.10 -33.49
C ALA A 378 -1.10 -3.86 -34.81
N PHE A 379 -1.02 -3.18 -35.97
CA PHE A 379 -1.15 -3.80 -37.29
C PHE A 379 0.15 -4.42 -37.85
N ARG A 380 1.27 -4.33 -37.12
CA ARG A 380 2.58 -4.85 -37.58
C ARG A 380 3.03 -6.14 -36.90
N LEU A 381 2.27 -6.67 -35.93
CA LEU A 381 2.57 -7.93 -35.24
C LEU A 381 1.67 -9.10 -35.67
N SER A 382 0.86 -8.94 -36.72
CA SER A 382 0.04 -10.01 -37.31
C SER A 382 0.48 -10.48 -38.69
N ASN A 383 1.64 -10.02 -39.17
CA ASN A 383 2.30 -10.52 -40.37
C ASN A 383 3.81 -10.58 -40.11
N ASP A 384 4.25 -11.62 -39.40
CA ASP A 384 5.51 -12.34 -39.65
C ASP A 384 5.44 -13.72 -38.96
#